data_AF-A0A3D1LX48-F1
#
_entry.id   AF-A0A3D1LX48-F1
#
_cell.length_a   1.000
_cell.length_b   1.000
_cell.length_c   1.000
_cell.angle_alpha   90.00
_cell.angle_beta   90.00
_cell.angle_gamma   90.00
#
_symmetry.space_group_name_H-M   'P 1'
#
loop_
_entity.id
_entity.type
_entity.pdbx_description
1 polymer ?
#
loop_
_entity_poly.entity_id
_entity_poly.type
_entity_poly.pdbx_seq_one_letter_code
_entity_poly.pdbx_strand_id
1 'polypeptide(L)'
;MNPNLGLARDRSAIAHQILVKFKEMGFSEENDEDLAKLCTDLADLWGAQRSYNEVLLDLIENKSHDWKLIAQRLTDIKSQVDHMSWHIASVKDPLEKIAIESYELGEIT
;
A
#
# COMPACT_ATOMS: atom_id res chain seq x y z
N MET A 1 2.83 -19.55 6.50
CA MET A 1 2.87 -18.12 6.86
C MET A 1 1.91 -17.91 8.01
N ASN A 2 2.38 -17.44 9.16
CA ASN A 2 1.48 -16.88 10.18
C ASN A 2 1.06 -15.48 9.73
N PRO A 3 -0.22 -15.10 9.85
CA PRO A 3 -0.66 -13.75 9.51
C PRO A 3 0.07 -12.72 10.39
N ASN A 4 0.71 -11.73 9.77
CA ASN A 4 1.33 -10.62 10.48
C ASN A 4 0.23 -9.63 10.91
N LEU A 5 -0.41 -9.92 12.05
CA LEU A 5 -1.50 -9.11 12.61
C LEU A 5 -1.07 -7.68 12.94
N GLY A 6 0.23 -7.42 13.15
CA GLY A 6 0.77 -6.07 13.32
C GLY A 6 0.69 -5.28 12.02
N LEU A 7 1.21 -5.85 10.94
CA LEU A 7 1.18 -5.22 9.63
C LEU A 7 -0.26 -4.97 9.12
N ALA A 8 -1.17 -5.90 9.36
CA ALA A 8 -2.58 -5.72 8.99
C ALA A 8 -3.23 -4.53 9.74
N ARG A 9 -2.91 -4.36 11.03
CA ARG A 9 -3.37 -3.21 11.82
C ARG A 9 -2.78 -1.90 11.32
N ASP A 10 -1.47 -1.90 11.03
CA ASP A 10 -0.79 -0.72 10.51
C ASP A 10 -1.36 -0.25 9.16
N ARG A 11 -1.64 -1.20 8.24
CA ARG A 11 -2.29 -0.89 6.96
C ARG A 11 -3.67 -0.26 7.17
N SER A 12 -4.50 -0.87 8.03
CA SER A 12 -5.82 -0.32 8.36
C SER A 12 -5.71 1.09 8.96
N ALA A 13 -4.74 1.34 9.83
CA ALA A 13 -4.50 2.65 10.40
C ALA A 13 -4.12 3.70 9.34
N ILE A 14 -3.26 3.35 8.38
CA ILE A 14 -2.88 4.26 7.28
C ILE A 14 -4.06 4.55 6.36
N ALA A 15 -4.80 3.53 5.93
CA ALA A 15 -5.98 3.72 5.10
C ALA A 15 -6.98 4.68 5.78
N HIS A 16 -7.21 4.48 7.08
CA HIS A 16 -8.09 5.34 7.87
C HIS A 16 -7.56 6.78 7.98
N GLN A 17 -6.27 6.98 8.22
CA GLN A 17 -5.68 8.33 8.30
C GLN A 17 -5.80 9.10 6.98
N ILE A 18 -5.61 8.42 5.84
CA ILE A 18 -5.80 9.02 4.51
C ILE A 18 -7.27 9.43 4.34
N LEU A 19 -8.21 8.52 4.65
CA LEU A 19 -9.65 8.80 4.56
C LEU A 19 -10.04 10.01 5.42
N VAL A 20 -9.62 10.03 6.69
CA VAL A 20 -9.92 11.12 7.62
C VAL A 20 -9.41 12.45 7.07
N LYS A 21 -8.19 12.49 6.53
CA LYS A 21 -7.64 13.71 5.92
C LYS A 21 -8.54 14.27 4.81
N PHE A 22 -8.99 13.43 3.88
CA PHE A 22 -9.87 13.89 2.80
C PHE A 22 -11.25 14.33 3.34
N LYS A 23 -11.83 13.58 4.28
CA LYS A 23 -13.14 13.92 4.87
C LYS A 23 -13.10 15.21 5.70
N GLU A 24 -12.04 15.46 6.46
CA GLU A 24 -11.85 16.71 7.20
C GLU A 24 -11.68 17.92 6.27
N MET A 25 -11.20 17.70 5.04
CA MET A 25 -11.09 18.73 4.01
C MET A 25 -12.40 18.97 3.24
N GLY A 26 -13.49 18.28 3.60
CA GLY A 26 -14.79 18.43 2.95
C GLY A 26 -14.89 17.75 1.58
N PHE A 27 -14.06 16.74 1.31
CA PHE A 27 -14.11 15.97 0.08
C PHE A 27 -15.48 15.30 -0.11
N SER A 28 -16.00 15.30 -1.34
CA SER A 28 -17.36 14.88 -1.65
C SER A 28 -17.62 13.42 -1.24
N GLU A 29 -18.88 13.11 -0.91
CA GLU A 29 -19.34 11.73 -0.71
C GLU A 29 -19.61 11.01 -2.06
N GLU A 30 -19.76 11.75 -3.15
CA GLU A 30 -20.04 11.17 -4.49
C GLU A 30 -18.94 10.23 -4.98
N ASN A 31 -17.70 10.44 -4.53
CA ASN A 31 -16.53 9.65 -4.91
C ASN A 31 -16.01 8.75 -3.78
N ASP A 32 -16.85 8.41 -2.80
CA ASP A 32 -16.45 7.57 -1.65
C ASP A 32 -15.93 6.19 -2.04
N GLU A 33 -16.44 5.61 -3.12
CA GLU A 33 -15.94 4.33 -3.62
C GLU A 33 -14.49 4.45 -4.13
N ASP A 34 -14.22 5.45 -4.96
CA ASP A 34 -12.87 5.71 -5.47
C ASP A 34 -11.92 6.13 -4.34
N LEU A 35 -12.39 6.94 -3.38
CA LEU A 35 -11.60 7.33 -2.21
C LEU A 35 -11.29 6.13 -1.31
N ALA A 36 -12.26 5.25 -1.04
CA ALA A 36 -12.04 4.04 -0.25
C ALA A 36 -11.01 3.11 -0.93
N LYS A 37 -11.10 2.96 -2.26
CA LYS A 37 -10.15 2.18 -3.04
C LYS A 37 -8.75 2.78 -3.00
N LEU A 38 -8.62 4.10 -3.18
CA LEU A 38 -7.36 4.84 -3.05
C LEU A 38 -6.73 4.61 -1.68
N CYS A 39 -7.50 4.79 -0.60
CA CYS A 39 -7.01 4.61 0.77
C CYS A 39 -6.50 3.19 1.03
N THR A 40 -7.23 2.19 0.54
CA THR A 40 -6.88 0.77 0.68
C THR A 40 -5.61 0.45 -0.10
N ASP A 41 -5.57 0.79 -1.39
CA ASP A 41 -4.44 0.47 -2.26
C ASP A 41 -3.15 1.19 -1.81
N LEU A 42 -3.22 2.45 -1.37
CA LEU A 42 -2.04 3.15 -0.83
C LEU A 42 -1.52 2.52 0.46
N ALA A 43 -2.42 2.08 1.34
CA ALA A 43 -2.03 1.39 2.57
C ALA A 43 -1.42 0.01 2.30
N ASP A 44 -1.99 -0.75 1.37
CA ASP A 44 -1.45 -2.06 0.99
C ASP A 44 -0.12 -1.94 0.23
N LEU A 45 0.06 -0.93 -0.62
CA LEU A 45 1.34 -0.62 -1.24
C LEU A 45 2.41 -0.31 -0.20
N TRP A 46 2.09 0.56 0.76
CA TRP A 46 2.99 0.86 1.87
C TRP A 46 3.37 -0.40 2.65
N GLY A 47 2.39 -1.25 2.95
CA GLY A 47 2.62 -2.47 3.72
C GLY A 47 3.41 -3.54 2.96
N ALA A 48 3.17 -3.67 1.66
CA ALA A 48 3.92 -4.58 0.78
C ALA A 48 5.35 -4.09 0.58
N GLN A 49 5.56 -2.79 0.43
CA GLN A 49 6.88 -2.16 0.34
C GLN A 49 7.70 -2.38 1.63
N ARG A 50 7.08 -2.24 2.82
CA ARG A 50 7.73 -2.57 4.10
C ARG A 50 8.15 -4.03 4.16
N SER A 51 7.25 -4.95 3.81
CA SER A 51 7.53 -6.39 3.81
C SER A 51 8.64 -6.76 2.82
N TYR A 52 8.63 -6.14 1.63
CA TYR A 52 9.69 -6.28 0.64
C TYR A 52 11.04 -5.86 1.22
N ASN A 53 11.11 -4.69 1.87
CA ASN A 53 12.33 -4.20 2.47
C ASN A 53 12.85 -5.12 3.58
N GLU A 54 11.97 -5.63 4.45
CA GLU A 54 12.34 -6.56 5.53
C GLU A 54 12.99 -7.84 4.96
N VAL A 55 12.38 -8.43 3.93
CA VAL A 55 12.90 -9.66 3.30
C VAL A 55 14.18 -9.39 2.51
N LEU A 56 14.28 -8.24 1.84
CA LEU A 56 15.48 -7.83 1.11
C LEU A 56 16.66 -7.61 2.06
N LEU A 57 16.43 -6.95 3.19
CA LEU A 57 17.47 -6.74 4.21
C LEU A 57 17.90 -8.07 4.82
N ASP A 58 16.97 -8.97 5.16
CA ASP A 58 17.32 -10.31 5.65
C ASP A 58 18.16 -11.06 4.59
N LEU A 59 17.81 -11.00 3.30
CA LEU A 59 18.60 -11.62 2.24
C LEU A 59 20.05 -11.09 2.19
N ILE A 60 20.27 -9.80 2.40
CA ILE A 60 21.60 -9.16 2.34
C ILE A 60 22.41 -9.42 3.61
N GLU A 61 21.77 -9.35 4.78
CA GLU A 61 22.44 -9.40 6.08
C GLU A 61 22.71 -10.82 6.56
N ASN A 62 21.89 -11.78 6.13
CA ASN A 62 21.98 -13.17 6.53
C ASN A 62 23.31 -13.80 6.07
N LYS A 63 24.09 -14.34 7.03
CA LYS A 63 25.40 -14.96 6.80
C LYS A 63 25.34 -16.46 6.53
N SER A 64 24.14 -17.03 6.48
CA SER A 64 23.92 -18.43 6.14
C SER A 64 24.35 -18.71 4.70
N HIS A 65 25.00 -19.85 4.50
CA HIS A 65 25.30 -20.39 3.18
C HIS A 65 24.23 -21.40 2.73
N ASP A 66 23.07 -21.42 3.40
CA ASP A 66 21.95 -22.30 3.05
C ASP A 66 21.20 -21.77 1.83
N TRP A 67 21.43 -22.40 0.69
CA TRP A 67 20.74 -22.11 -0.56
C TRP A 67 19.21 -22.26 -0.48
N LYS A 68 18.67 -23.11 0.41
CA LYS A 68 17.22 -23.22 0.58
C LYS A 68 16.65 -21.95 1.20
N LEU A 69 17.36 -21.37 2.17
CA LEU A 69 16.97 -20.11 2.79
C LEU A 69 17.02 -18.96 1.78
N ILE A 70 18.06 -18.91 0.95
CA ILE A 70 18.16 -17.92 -0.14
C ILE A 70 17.00 -18.06 -1.12
N ALA A 71 16.69 -19.28 -1.57
CA ALA A 71 15.57 -19.53 -2.48
C ALA A 71 14.22 -19.11 -1.87
N GLN A 72 14.04 -19.33 -0.57
CA GLN A 72 12.86 -18.89 0.15
C GLN A 72 12.74 -17.35 0.14
N ARG A 73 13.81 -16.62 0.43
CA ARG A 73 13.81 -15.15 0.39
C ARG A 73 13.53 -14.58 -0.99
N LEU A 74 14.09 -15.18 -2.04
CA LEU A 74 13.77 -14.77 -3.41
C LEU A 74 12.29 -14.99 -3.74
N THR A 75 11.69 -16.09 -3.26
CA THR A 75 10.26 -16.37 -3.43
C THR A 75 9.40 -15.36 -2.67
N ASP A 76 9.78 -15.05 -1.42
CA ASP A 76 9.11 -14.05 -0.59
C ASP A 76 9.17 -12.66 -1.24
N ILE A 77 10.33 -12.25 -1.76
CA ILE A 77 10.52 -11.00 -2.53
C ILE A 77 9.59 -10.96 -3.74
N LYS A 78 9.57 -12.03 -4.56
CA LYS A 78 8.70 -12.12 -5.72
C LYS A 78 7.23 -11.93 -5.32
N SER A 79 6.79 -12.57 -4.24
CA SER A 79 5.42 -12.43 -3.75
C SER A 79 5.08 -10.98 -3.40
N GLN A 80 6.01 -10.22 -2.79
CA GLN A 80 5.79 -8.81 -2.50
C GLN A 80 5.77 -7.94 -3.77
N VAL A 81 6.64 -8.24 -4.75
CA VAL A 81 6.66 -7.56 -6.06
C VAL A 81 5.35 -7.77 -6.83
N ASP A 82 4.83 -9.00 -6.85
CA ASP A 82 3.57 -9.31 -7.51
C ASP A 82 2.40 -8.59 -6.82
N HIS A 83 2.39 -8.58 -5.48
CA HIS A 83 1.37 -7.90 -4.68
C HIS A 83 1.39 -6.38 -4.92
N MET A 84 2.58 -5.75 -4.89
CA MET A 84 2.73 -4.35 -5.25
C MET A 84 2.29 -4.07 -6.68
N SER A 85 2.62 -4.95 -7.63
CA SER A 85 2.24 -4.78 -9.04
C SER A 85 0.72 -4.77 -9.22
N TRP A 86 -0.01 -5.61 -8.48
CA TRP A 86 -1.47 -5.62 -8.47
C TRP A 86 -2.04 -4.29 -7.94
N HIS A 87 -1.59 -3.82 -6.78
CA HIS A 87 -2.07 -2.56 -6.22
C HIS A 87 -1.61 -1.33 -7.03
N ILE A 88 -0.43 -1.34 -7.65
CA ILE A 88 0.02 -0.30 -8.59
C ILE A 88 -0.91 -0.21 -9.78
N ALA A 89 -1.42 -1.33 -10.29
CA ALA A 89 -2.40 -1.33 -11.36
C ALA A 89 -3.77 -0.81 -10.87
N SER A 90 -4.20 -1.25 -9.68
CA SER A 90 -5.49 -0.90 -9.09
C SER A 90 -5.63 0.57 -8.69
N VAL A 91 -4.54 1.18 -8.18
CA VAL A 91 -4.56 2.53 -7.57
C VAL A 91 -4.57 3.66 -8.59
N LYS A 92 -4.18 3.42 -9.84
CA LYS A 92 -3.97 4.47 -10.85
C LYS A 92 -5.23 5.30 -11.11
N ASP A 93 -6.33 4.62 -11.45
CA ASP A 93 -7.60 5.27 -11.78
C ASP A 93 -8.17 6.08 -10.60
N PRO A 94 -8.32 5.54 -9.37
CA PRO A 94 -8.83 6.32 -8.26
C PRO A 94 -7.86 7.45 -7.88
N LEU A 95 -6.55 7.26 -8.00
CA LEU A 95 -5.58 8.33 -7.73
C LEU A 95 -5.75 9.50 -8.70
N GLU A 96 -5.94 9.23 -9.99
CA GLU A 96 -6.16 10.27 -11.01
C GLU A 96 -7.48 11.02 -10.77
N LYS A 97 -8.58 10.30 -10.54
CA LYS A 97 -9.89 10.92 -10.28
C LYS A 97 -9.89 11.81 -9.04
N ILE A 98 -9.35 11.29 -7.92
CA ILE A 98 -9.29 12.03 -6.66
C ILE A 98 -8.37 13.24 -6.80
N ALA A 99 -7.29 13.15 -7.58
CA ALA A 99 -6.43 14.29 -7.87
C ALA A 99 -7.15 15.38 -8.66
N ILE A 100 -7.91 15.01 -9.70
CA ILE A 100 -8.71 15.96 -10.51
C ILE A 100 -9.73 16.69 -9.63
N GLU A 101 -10.53 15.96 -8.85
CA GLU A 101 -11.51 16.59 -7.95
C GLU A 101 -10.83 17.50 -6.92
N SER A 102 -9.66 17.09 -6.39
CA SER A 102 -8.91 17.92 -5.45
C SER A 102 -8.45 19.25 -6.08
N TYR A 103 -8.10 19.26 -7.37
CA TYR A 103 -7.81 20.49 -8.10
C TYR A 103 -9.06 21.36 -8.27
N GLU A 104 -10.18 20.76 -8.68
CA GLU A 104 -11.45 21.47 -8.88
C GLU A 104 -11.96 22.12 -7.58
N LEU A 105 -11.86 21.42 -6.45
CA LEU A 105 -12.19 21.97 -5.13
C LEU A 105 -11.29 23.17 -4.77
N GLY A 106 -9.99 23.10 -5.10
CA GLY A 106 -9.03 24.17 -4.87
C GLY A 106 -9.25 25.42 -5.72
N GLU A 107 -9.94 25.31 -6.86
CA GLU A 107 -10.34 26.46 -7.69
C GLU A 107 -11.62 27.15 -7.18
N ILE A 108 -12.39 26.47 -6.32
CA ILE A 108 -13.66 26.96 -5.78
C ILE A 108 -13.49 27.57 -4.37
N THR A 109 -12.39 27.25 -3.67
CA THR A 109 -11.99 27.82 -2.36
C THR A 109 -11.09 29.04 -2.46
#